data_AF-A0A453DGC4-F1
#
_entry.id   AF-A0A453DGC4-F1
#
_cell.length_a   1.000
_cell.length_b   1.000
_cell.length_c   1.000
_cell.angle_alpha   90.00
_cell.angle_beta   90.00
_cell.angle_gamma   90.00
#
_symmetry.space_group_name_H-M   'P 1'
#
loop_
_entity.id
_entity.type
_entity.pdbx_description
1 polymer ?
#
loop_
_entity_poly.entity_id
_entity_poly.type
_entity_poly.pdbx_seq_one_letter_code
_entity_poly.pdbx_strand_id
1 'polypeptide(L)'
;MKQGPIDVEETSVDGPDDVQGLDASAAHIVNLLSSEPSDVRLGIGGFSMGAATAFHSAACYAHGRFSNGVAYPTLSAIIGLSGWLPCSRTLRTKIESSQTAFRRAAALPIMLGHGRGDEAVTYRNGERSAEFLRNSGFSYLNFKAYNGLGHHTTPEEMDDVSKWLRARLGLDRSCG
;
A
#
# COMPACT_ATOMS: atom_id res chain seq x y z
N MET A 1 10.82 -5.82 -32.03
CA MET A 1 9.85 -4.88 -31.45
C MET A 1 8.45 -5.45 -31.65
N LYS A 2 7.91 -6.13 -30.63
CA LYS A 2 6.48 -6.38 -30.41
C LYS A 2 6.32 -6.49 -28.89
N GLN A 3 5.70 -5.47 -28.29
CA GLN A 3 5.25 -5.53 -26.90
C GLN A 3 4.06 -6.48 -26.86
N GLY A 4 4.22 -7.60 -26.16
CA GLY A 4 3.10 -8.46 -25.78
C GLY A 4 2.38 -7.88 -24.56
N PRO A 5 1.09 -8.19 -24.37
CA PRO A 5 0.39 -7.86 -23.13
C PRO A 5 1.09 -8.54 -21.94
N ILE A 6 1.15 -7.83 -20.81
CA ILE A 6 1.70 -8.33 -19.54
C ILE A 6 0.97 -9.62 -19.18
N ASP A 7 1.69 -10.73 -19.04
CA ASP A 7 1.12 -12.03 -18.69
C ASP A 7 0.58 -11.97 -17.24
N VAL A 8 -0.66 -12.42 -17.06
CA VAL A 8 -1.41 -12.32 -15.79
C VAL A 8 -0.76 -13.16 -14.66
N GLU A 9 0.17 -14.06 -14.98
CA GLU A 9 1.01 -14.77 -14.00
C GLU A 9 2.05 -13.88 -13.29
N GLU A 10 2.36 -12.68 -13.81
CA GLU A 10 3.32 -11.74 -13.20
C GLU A 10 2.76 -10.95 -12.00
N THR A 11 1.43 -10.97 -11.77
CA THR A 11 0.77 -10.21 -10.69
C THR A 11 0.50 -11.04 -9.43
N SER A 12 1.46 -11.88 -9.05
CA SER A 12 1.32 -12.77 -7.89
C SER A 12 2.18 -12.33 -6.71
N VAL A 13 1.65 -12.50 -5.50
CA VAL A 13 2.42 -12.35 -4.24
C VAL A 13 3.64 -13.29 -4.20
N ASP A 14 3.62 -14.35 -5.03
CA ASP A 14 4.63 -15.40 -5.08
C ASP A 14 5.63 -15.24 -6.26
N GLY A 15 5.40 -14.32 -7.20
CA GLY A 15 6.23 -14.11 -8.39
C GLY A 15 7.59 -13.45 -8.09
N PRO A 16 8.47 -13.31 -9.10
CA PRO A 16 9.66 -12.48 -8.99
C PRO A 16 9.26 -10.99 -8.91
N ASP A 17 9.74 -10.28 -7.88
CA ASP A 17 9.48 -8.85 -7.70
C ASP A 17 10.56 -8.01 -8.42
N ASP A 18 10.17 -7.06 -9.26
CA ASP A 18 11.06 -5.98 -9.73
C ASP A 18 11.26 -4.93 -8.62
N VAL A 19 12.10 -5.28 -7.65
CA VAL A 19 12.44 -4.42 -6.51
C VAL A 19 12.98 -3.07 -6.97
N GLN A 20 13.81 -3.05 -8.03
CA GLN A 20 14.42 -1.81 -8.52
C GLN A 20 13.36 -0.88 -9.12
N GLY A 21 12.42 -1.40 -9.92
CA GLY A 21 11.31 -0.63 -10.45
C GLY A 21 10.36 -0.12 -9.36
N LEU A 22 10.10 -0.92 -8.32
CA LEU A 22 9.31 -0.52 -7.15
C LEU A 22 9.98 0.59 -6.35
N ASP A 23 11.29 0.47 -6.10
CA ASP A 23 12.06 1.51 -5.40
C ASP A 23 12.14 2.80 -6.22
N ALA A 24 12.34 2.71 -7.53
CA ALA A 24 12.33 3.87 -8.43
C ALA A 24 10.96 4.58 -8.41
N SER A 25 9.87 3.81 -8.45
CA SER A 25 8.51 4.35 -8.40
C SER A 25 8.21 5.00 -7.04
N ALA A 26 8.58 4.34 -5.93
CA ALA A 26 8.41 4.90 -4.60
C ALA A 26 9.27 6.16 -4.39
N ALA A 27 10.50 6.17 -4.90
CA ALA A 27 11.37 7.35 -4.85
C ALA A 27 10.80 8.51 -5.67
N HIS A 28 10.23 8.22 -6.84
CA HIS A 28 9.54 9.22 -7.65
C HIS A 28 8.35 9.83 -6.91
N ILE A 29 7.49 9.01 -6.30
CA ILE A 29 6.36 9.49 -5.49
C ILE A 29 6.86 10.37 -4.33
N VAL A 30 7.87 9.92 -3.60
CA VAL A 30 8.45 10.69 -2.48
C VAL A 30 9.03 12.02 -2.93
N ASN A 31 9.65 12.07 -4.12
CA ASN A 31 10.11 13.34 -4.68
C ASN A 31 8.96 14.31 -4.97
N LEU A 32 7.80 13.82 -5.43
CA LEU A 32 6.61 14.66 -5.59
C LEU A 32 6.15 15.23 -4.24
N LEU A 33 6.14 14.38 -3.21
CA LEU A 33 5.75 14.76 -1.85
C LEU A 33 6.78 15.67 -1.15
N SER A 34 8.03 15.72 -1.63
CA SER A 34 9.13 16.47 -0.98
C SER A 34 8.94 17.98 -0.99
N SER A 35 8.09 18.48 -1.88
CA SER A 35 7.76 19.90 -2.00
C SER A 35 6.68 20.37 -1.02
N GLU A 36 6.04 19.44 -0.31
CA GLU A 36 4.99 19.76 0.64
C GLU A 36 5.56 20.37 1.94
N PRO A 37 4.87 21.35 2.56
CA PRO A 37 5.23 21.88 3.87
C PRO A 37 5.27 20.80 4.97
N SER A 38 6.05 21.04 6.02
CA SER A 38 6.27 20.07 7.10
C SER A 38 5.03 19.79 7.97
N ASP A 39 4.03 20.68 7.93
CA ASP A 39 2.74 20.54 8.61
C ASP A 39 1.68 19.81 7.77
N VAL A 40 1.98 19.53 6.49
CA VAL A 40 1.10 18.74 5.62
C VAL A 40 1.27 17.25 5.91
N ARG A 41 0.13 16.56 6.05
CA ARG A 41 0.10 15.10 6.19
C ARG A 41 0.13 14.42 4.85
N LEU A 42 1.11 13.56 4.67
CA LEU A 42 1.36 12.84 3.43
C LEU A 42 0.70 11.46 3.47
N GLY A 43 0.05 11.07 2.38
CA GLY A 43 -0.49 9.73 2.19
C GLY A 43 -0.24 9.24 0.78
N ILE A 44 -0.12 7.92 0.61
CA ILE A 44 0.07 7.31 -0.71
C ILE A 44 -1.08 6.34 -0.96
N GLY A 45 -1.74 6.51 -2.11
CA GLY A 45 -2.84 5.69 -2.56
C GLY A 45 -2.58 5.14 -3.96
N GLY A 46 -3.12 3.98 -4.28
CA GLY A 46 -3.06 3.46 -5.63
C GLY A 46 -4.06 2.35 -5.94
N PHE A 47 -4.19 2.04 -7.23
CA PHE A 47 -5.00 0.96 -7.77
C PHE A 47 -4.11 -0.04 -8.53
N SER A 48 -4.36 -1.34 -8.41
CA SER A 48 -3.61 -2.39 -9.10
C SER A 48 -2.10 -2.28 -8.84
N MET A 49 -1.26 -2.13 -9.87
CA MET A 49 0.18 -1.92 -9.70
C MET A 49 0.52 -0.65 -8.87
N GLY A 50 -0.33 0.38 -8.92
CA GLY A 50 -0.21 1.54 -8.05
C GLY A 50 -0.44 1.19 -6.58
N ALA A 51 -1.35 0.27 -6.28
CA ALA A 51 -1.55 -0.24 -4.92
C ALA A 51 -0.34 -1.04 -4.45
N ALA A 52 0.28 -1.85 -5.31
CA ALA A 52 1.53 -2.54 -5.00
C ALA A 52 2.66 -1.55 -4.64
N THR A 53 2.77 -0.45 -5.38
CA THR A 53 3.73 0.64 -5.08
C THR A 53 3.41 1.34 -3.76
N ALA A 54 2.12 1.53 -3.44
CA ALA A 54 1.69 2.09 -2.15
C ALA A 54 2.05 1.18 -0.97
N PHE A 55 1.89 -0.14 -1.10
CA PHE A 55 2.29 -1.09 -0.05
C PHE A 55 3.82 -1.20 0.07
N HIS A 56 4.55 -1.15 -1.04
CA HIS A 56 6.02 -1.05 -1.00
C HIS A 56 6.48 0.19 -0.24
N SER A 57 5.82 1.33 -0.49
CA SER A 57 6.04 2.57 0.25
C SER A 57 5.77 2.44 1.75
N ALA A 58 4.74 1.68 2.13
CA ALA A 58 4.47 1.34 3.54
C ALA A 58 5.64 0.57 4.19
N ALA A 59 6.22 -0.40 3.47
CA ALA A 59 7.36 -1.17 3.92
C ALA A 59 8.63 -0.30 4.06
N CYS A 60 8.91 0.56 3.08
CA CYS A 60 10.02 1.51 3.14
C CYS A 60 9.87 2.50 4.31
N TYR A 61 8.67 3.05 4.52
CA TYR A 61 8.37 3.91 5.66
C TYR A 61 8.60 3.18 7.00
N ALA A 62 8.08 1.95 7.13
CA ALA A 62 8.27 1.15 8.33
C ALA A 62 9.77 0.95 8.59
N HIS A 63 10.54 0.54 7.58
CA HIS A 63 11.99 0.42 7.70
C HIS A 63 12.68 1.78 7.98
N GLY A 64 12.08 2.88 7.54
CA GLY A 64 12.61 4.23 7.63
C GLY A 64 13.52 4.64 6.48
N ARG A 65 13.64 3.79 5.47
CA ARG A 65 14.53 3.99 4.32
C ARG A 65 14.07 3.19 3.12
N PHE A 66 14.48 3.65 1.94
CA PHE A 66 14.47 2.86 0.71
C PHE A 66 15.51 1.73 0.77
N SER A 67 15.45 0.78 -0.16
CA SER A 67 16.44 -0.31 -0.27
C SER A 67 17.86 0.22 -0.50
N ASN A 68 18.00 1.36 -1.19
CA ASN A 68 19.26 2.04 -1.46
C ASN A 68 19.82 2.83 -0.25
N GLY A 69 19.14 2.79 0.90
CA GLY A 69 19.60 3.39 2.15
C GLY A 69 19.15 4.83 2.41
N VAL A 70 18.51 5.50 1.44
CA VAL A 70 18.00 6.88 1.59
C VAL A 70 16.81 6.90 2.57
N ALA A 71 16.73 7.92 3.43
CA ALA A 71 15.65 8.05 4.40
C ALA A 71 14.27 8.19 3.72
N TYR A 72 13.25 7.57 4.31
CA TYR A 72 11.88 7.63 3.81
C TYR A 72 11.06 8.66 4.61
N PRO A 73 10.25 9.54 3.97
CA PRO A 73 9.47 10.56 4.66
C PRO A 73 8.39 9.96 5.57
N THR A 74 7.84 10.76 6.47
CA THR A 74 6.74 10.31 7.34
C THR A 74 5.45 10.18 6.53
N LEU A 75 4.78 9.05 6.67
CA LEU A 75 3.47 8.80 6.07
C LEU A 75 2.38 8.78 7.13
N SER A 76 1.23 9.35 6.77
CA SER A 76 0.02 9.42 7.61
C SER A 76 -1.03 8.38 7.24
N ALA A 77 -1.03 7.88 6.00
CA ALA A 77 -1.96 6.85 5.54
C ALA A 77 -1.48 6.16 4.26
N ILE A 78 -1.87 4.89 4.10
CA ILE A 78 -1.74 4.13 2.85
C ILE A 78 -3.11 3.61 2.42
N ILE A 79 -3.39 3.70 1.12
CA ILE A 79 -4.56 3.06 0.50
C ILE A 79 -4.09 2.20 -0.67
N GLY A 80 -4.57 0.97 -0.76
CA GLY A 80 -4.41 0.19 -1.97
C GLY A 80 -5.69 -0.54 -2.35
N LEU A 81 -6.09 -0.37 -3.61
CA LEU A 81 -7.31 -0.92 -4.18
C LEU A 81 -6.98 -1.93 -5.27
N SER A 82 -7.61 -3.10 -5.25
CA SER A 82 -7.44 -4.17 -6.24
C SER A 82 -5.97 -4.50 -6.57
N GLY A 83 -5.13 -4.60 -5.53
CA GLY A 83 -3.68 -4.77 -5.67
C GLY A 83 -3.11 -5.97 -4.93
N TRP A 84 -1.78 -6.01 -4.85
CA TRP A 84 -1.04 -7.03 -4.11
C TRP A 84 0.17 -6.42 -3.38
N LEU A 85 0.63 -7.06 -2.31
CA LEU A 85 1.85 -6.71 -1.60
C LEU A 85 3.05 -7.33 -2.33
N PRO A 86 3.96 -6.53 -2.90
CA PRO A 86 5.22 -7.03 -3.42
C PRO A 86 6.19 -7.36 -2.27
N CYS A 87 7.22 -8.17 -2.56
CA CYS A 87 8.31 -8.48 -1.64
C CYS A 87 7.87 -9.12 -0.30
N SER A 88 6.67 -9.70 -0.26
CA SER A 88 5.99 -10.20 0.95
C SER A 88 6.88 -11.12 1.82
N ARG A 89 7.65 -12.00 1.18
CA ARG A 89 8.57 -12.96 1.81
C ARG A 89 9.67 -12.33 2.66
N THR A 90 10.12 -11.12 2.30
CA THR A 90 11.22 -10.43 3.00
C THR A 90 10.75 -9.39 3.99
N LEU A 91 9.46 -9.01 3.93
CA LEU A 91 8.90 -7.91 4.70
C LEU A 91 9.02 -8.15 6.21
N ARG A 92 8.59 -9.33 6.66
CA ARG A 92 8.59 -9.69 8.08
C ARG A 92 9.97 -9.61 8.71
N THR A 93 10.96 -10.26 8.08
CA THR A 93 12.35 -10.25 8.56
C THR A 93 12.92 -8.83 8.64
N LYS A 94 12.62 -7.97 7.65
CA LYS A 94 13.05 -6.57 7.67
C LYS A 94 12.44 -5.79 8.84
N ILE A 95 11.15 -5.97 9.12
CA ILE A 95 10.48 -5.24 10.21
C ILE A 95 10.91 -5.76 11.58
N GLU A 96 10.98 -7.08 11.78
CA GLU A 96 11.39 -7.70 13.05
C GLU A 96 12.85 -7.37 13.43
N SER A 97 13.70 -7.05 12.45
CA SER A 97 15.09 -6.64 12.69
C SER A 97 15.25 -5.31 13.45
N SER A 98 14.18 -4.53 13.61
CA SER A 98 14.23 -3.22 14.26
C SER A 98 12.96 -2.90 15.05
N GLN A 99 13.11 -2.69 16.36
CA GLN A 99 12.01 -2.29 17.23
C GLN A 99 11.35 -0.97 16.77
N THR A 100 12.15 -0.04 16.22
CA THR A 100 11.65 1.21 15.65
C THR A 100 10.83 0.95 14.40
N ALA A 101 11.27 0.02 13.53
CA ALA A 101 10.52 -0.34 12.34
C ALA A 101 9.18 -0.99 12.68
N PHE A 102 9.17 -1.90 13.66
CA PHE A 102 7.95 -2.50 14.16
C PHE A 102 6.95 -1.46 14.71
N ARG A 103 7.43 -0.47 15.48
CA ARG A 103 6.57 0.62 15.99
C ARG A 103 5.98 1.48 14.86
N ARG A 104 6.78 1.79 13.83
CA ARG A 104 6.30 2.54 12.66
C ARG A 104 5.27 1.75 11.87
N ALA A 105 5.49 0.45 11.64
CA ALA A 105 4.54 -0.42 10.97
C ALA A 105 3.21 -0.49 11.73
N ALA A 106 3.27 -0.70 13.05
CA ALA A 106 2.07 -0.79 13.90
C ALA A 106 1.25 0.50 13.94
N ALA A 107 1.91 1.66 13.82
CA ALA A 107 1.26 2.97 13.86
C ALA A 107 0.68 3.42 12.51
N LEU A 108 1.13 2.85 11.39
CA LEU A 108 0.74 3.30 10.05
C LEU A 108 -0.69 2.81 9.70
N PRO A 109 -1.66 3.71 9.49
CA PRO A 109 -2.99 3.32 9.03
C PRO A 109 -2.93 2.85 7.57
N ILE A 110 -3.46 1.65 7.31
CA ILE A 110 -3.58 1.08 5.96
C ILE A 110 -5.03 0.71 5.67
N MET A 111 -5.54 1.12 4.52
CA MET A 111 -6.79 0.61 3.95
C MET A 111 -6.50 -0.22 2.70
N LEU A 112 -7.13 -1.38 2.61
CA LEU A 112 -7.00 -2.32 1.51
C LEU A 112 -8.40 -2.67 1.01
N GLY A 113 -8.74 -2.28 -0.21
CA GLY A 113 -10.03 -2.57 -0.86
C GLY A 113 -9.84 -3.58 -1.97
N HIS A 114 -10.71 -4.59 -2.08
CA HIS A 114 -10.58 -5.58 -3.16
C HIS A 114 -11.92 -6.18 -3.57
N GLY A 115 -12.15 -6.28 -4.87
CA GLY A 115 -13.32 -6.92 -5.44
C GLY A 115 -13.23 -8.45 -5.45
N ARG A 116 -14.30 -9.15 -5.04
CA ARG A 116 -14.37 -10.61 -5.10
C ARG A 116 -14.48 -11.16 -6.53
N GLY A 117 -14.92 -10.34 -7.47
CA GLY A 117 -15.00 -10.68 -8.89
C GLY A 117 -13.80 -10.17 -9.69
N ASP A 118 -12.72 -9.77 -9.04
CA ASP A 118 -11.50 -9.31 -9.73
C ASP A 118 -10.79 -10.50 -10.37
N GLU A 119 -10.78 -10.52 -11.70
CA GLU A 119 -10.14 -11.57 -12.51
C GLU A 119 -8.72 -11.19 -12.96
N ALA A 120 -8.33 -9.91 -12.85
CA ALA A 120 -7.00 -9.44 -13.26
C ALA A 120 -6.01 -9.56 -12.10
N VAL A 121 -6.38 -9.06 -10.92
CA VAL A 121 -5.65 -9.28 -9.67
C VAL A 121 -6.60 -10.03 -8.75
N THR A 122 -6.44 -11.34 -8.67
CA THR A 122 -7.39 -12.19 -7.93
C THR A 122 -7.61 -11.70 -6.50
N TYR A 123 -8.85 -11.80 -6.01
CA TYR A 123 -9.19 -11.46 -4.61
C TYR A 123 -8.27 -12.14 -3.59
N ARG A 124 -7.80 -13.35 -3.89
CA ARG A 124 -6.84 -14.10 -3.06
C ARG A 124 -5.50 -13.36 -2.89
N ASN A 125 -5.04 -12.63 -3.90
CA ASN A 125 -3.83 -11.80 -3.79
C ASN A 125 -4.06 -10.67 -2.77
N GLY A 126 -5.22 -10.01 -2.79
CA GLY A 126 -5.60 -9.00 -1.80
C GLY A 126 -5.65 -9.56 -0.37
N GLU A 127 -6.31 -10.71 -0.18
CA GLU A 127 -6.37 -11.40 1.12
C GLU A 127 -4.98 -11.75 1.65
N ARG A 128 -4.15 -12.42 0.84
CA ARG A 128 -2.78 -12.77 1.23
C ARG A 128 -1.95 -11.54 1.56
N SER A 129 -2.11 -10.45 0.82
CA SER A 129 -1.41 -9.20 1.07
C SER A 129 -1.77 -8.61 2.43
N ALA A 130 -3.07 -8.59 2.77
CA ALA A 130 -3.55 -8.15 4.07
C ALA A 130 -3.01 -9.04 5.21
N GLU A 131 -2.98 -10.37 5.02
CA GLU A 131 -2.41 -11.32 5.98
C GLU A 131 -0.91 -11.09 6.19
N PHE A 132 -0.13 -10.98 5.11
CA PHE A 132 1.31 -10.72 5.19
C PHE A 132 1.62 -9.38 5.87
N LEU A 133 0.88 -8.31 5.55
CA LEU A 133 1.02 -7.02 6.23
C LEU A 133 0.77 -7.15 7.74
N ARG A 134 -0.35 -7.77 8.14
CA ARG A 134 -0.68 -7.99 9.55
C ARG A 134 0.39 -8.81 10.27
N ASN A 135 0.80 -9.92 9.66
CA ASN A 135 1.82 -10.82 10.20
C ASN A 135 3.22 -10.18 10.26
N SER A 136 3.45 -9.10 9.51
CA SER A 136 4.70 -8.33 9.54
C SER A 136 4.65 -7.14 10.50
N GLY A 137 3.56 -6.95 11.26
CA GLY A 137 3.45 -5.93 12.30
C GLY A 137 2.60 -4.70 11.94
N PHE A 138 2.00 -4.65 10.74
CA PHE A 138 1.04 -3.59 10.38
C PHE A 138 -0.32 -3.88 11.03
N SER A 139 -0.43 -3.56 12.32
CA SER A 139 -1.63 -3.83 13.12
C SER A 139 -2.81 -2.90 12.80
N TYR A 140 -2.56 -1.71 12.26
CA TYR A 140 -3.59 -0.73 11.91
C TYR A 140 -4.11 -0.88 10.47
N LEU A 141 -4.50 -2.11 10.11
CA LEU A 141 -4.92 -2.47 8.76
C LEU A 141 -6.43 -2.77 8.67
N ASN A 142 -7.12 -2.03 7.81
CA ASN A 142 -8.51 -2.29 7.41
C ASN A 142 -8.54 -2.93 6.02
N PHE A 143 -9.05 -4.16 5.92
CA PHE A 143 -9.29 -4.83 4.64
C PHE A 143 -10.80 -4.92 4.40
N LYS A 144 -11.26 -4.41 3.26
CA LYS A 144 -12.66 -4.44 2.85
C LYS A 144 -12.81 -5.18 1.51
N ALA A 145 -13.68 -6.18 1.53
CA ALA A 145 -14.03 -6.97 0.36
C ALA A 145 -15.35 -6.47 -0.24
N TYR A 146 -15.41 -6.36 -1.57
CA TYR A 146 -16.61 -5.91 -2.29
C TYR A 146 -17.16 -7.05 -3.15
N ASN A 147 -18.41 -7.43 -2.91
CA ASN A 147 -19.08 -8.50 -3.66
C ASN A 147 -19.45 -8.00 -5.06
N GLY A 148 -19.15 -8.78 -6.10
CA GLY A 148 -19.47 -8.43 -7.49
C GLY A 148 -18.59 -7.34 -8.12
N LEU A 149 -17.66 -6.75 -7.36
CA LEU A 149 -16.67 -5.82 -7.89
C LEU A 149 -15.57 -6.58 -8.65
N GLY A 150 -15.32 -6.18 -9.89
CA GLY A 150 -14.22 -6.65 -10.74
C GLY A 150 -12.96 -5.79 -10.63
N HIS A 151 -12.13 -5.76 -11.68
CA HIS A 151 -10.92 -4.93 -11.71
C HIS A 151 -11.20 -3.47 -12.09
N HIS A 152 -11.98 -2.79 -11.26
CA HIS A 152 -12.30 -1.36 -11.36
C HIS A 152 -12.72 -0.83 -9.98
N THR A 153 -13.01 0.46 -9.88
CA THR A 153 -13.53 1.07 -8.65
C THR A 153 -15.03 1.30 -8.74
N THR A 154 -15.71 1.34 -7.59
CA THR A 154 -17.14 1.68 -7.49
C THR A 154 -17.39 2.90 -6.62
N PRO A 155 -18.52 3.59 -6.77
CA PRO A 155 -18.90 4.68 -5.86
C PRO A 155 -18.97 4.25 -4.39
N GLU A 156 -19.41 3.01 -4.12
CA GLU A 156 -19.41 2.44 -2.77
C GLU A 156 -17.98 2.36 -2.19
N GLU A 157 -17.05 1.77 -2.94
CA GLU A 157 -15.64 1.68 -2.50
C GLU A 157 -15.02 3.08 -2.29
N MET A 158 -15.32 4.04 -3.17
CA MET A 158 -14.80 5.41 -3.03
C MET A 158 -15.40 6.14 -1.84
N ASP A 159 -16.67 5.90 -1.51
CA ASP A 159 -17.32 6.45 -0.32
C ASP A 159 -16.68 5.90 0.96
N ASP A 160 -16.37 4.60 1.01
CA ASP A 160 -15.63 4.01 2.12
C ASP A 160 -14.23 4.59 2.27
N VAL A 161 -13.50 4.77 1.14
CA VAL A 161 -12.18 5.41 1.15
C VAL A 161 -12.29 6.84 1.70
N SER A 162 -13.28 7.61 1.26
CA SER A 162 -13.51 8.98 1.75
C SER A 162 -13.78 9.00 3.24
N LYS A 163 -14.69 8.15 3.73
CA LYS A 163 -15.03 8.02 5.15
C LYS A 163 -13.82 7.60 5.98
N TRP A 164 -13.05 6.62 5.49
CA TRP A 164 -11.86 6.15 6.17
C TRP A 164 -10.80 7.25 6.26
N LEU A 165 -10.52 7.97 5.16
CA LEU A 165 -9.57 9.09 5.17
C LEU A 165 -9.99 10.20 6.12
N ARG A 166 -11.26 10.62 6.08
CA ARG A 166 -11.79 11.66 6.99
C ARG A 166 -11.61 11.29 8.45
N ALA A 167 -11.93 10.04 8.80
CA ALA A 167 -11.76 9.54 10.16
C ALA A 167 -10.27 9.47 10.58
N ARG A 168 -9.38 8.93 9.72
CA ARG A 168 -7.95 8.79 10.04
C ARG A 168 -7.22 10.12 10.09
N LEU A 169 -7.61 11.02 9.21
CA LEU A 169 -7.04 12.35 9.14
C LEU A 169 -7.80 13.34 10.06
N GLY A 170 -8.82 12.92 10.81
CA GLY A 170 -9.54 13.82 11.72
C GLY A 170 -10.11 15.06 11.03
N LEU A 171 -10.50 14.93 9.75
CA LEU A 171 -11.04 16.02 8.94
C LEU A 171 -12.51 16.34 9.27
N ASP A 172 -13.17 15.46 10.02
CA ASP A 172 -14.53 15.68 10.52
C ASP A 172 -14.58 16.59 11.76
N ARG A 173 -13.43 17.14 12.18
CA ARG A 173 -13.37 18.21 13.19
C ARG A 173 -13.76 19.53 12.54
N SER A 174 -15.06 19.72 12.32
CA SER A 174 -15.64 21.07 12.22
C SER A 174 -15.33 21.83 13.51
N CYS A 175 -14.92 23.09 13.38
CA CYS A 175 -14.67 24.03 14.47
C CYS A 175 -15.66 23.87 15.63
N GLY A 176 -15.12 23.72 16.84
CA GLY A 176 -15.77 24.05 18.09
C GLY A 176 -14.98 25.16 18.76
#